data_AF-A0A3P3DNR3-F1
#
_entry.id   AF-A0A3P3DNR3-F1
#
_cell.length_a   1.000
_cell.length_b   1.000
_cell.length_c   1.000
_cell.angle_alpha   90.00
_cell.angle_beta   90.00
_cell.angle_gamma   90.00
#
_symmetry.space_group_name_H-M   'P 1'
#
loop_
_entity.id
_entity.type
_entity.pdbx_description
1 polymer ?
#
loop_
_entity_poly.entity_id
_entity_poly.type
_entity_poly.pdbx_seq_one_letter_code
_entity_poly.pdbx_strand_id
1 'polypeptide(L)'
;MDDPRMTPQNPFASLPIEITVCVGKARARVKDLLRLGPDAVLVLDRRVEDPVELYVGGRLIARGELQEQPGEPPGTLAVRLTEVTGGQEGL
;
A
#
# COMPACT_ATOMS: atom_id res chain seq x y z
N MET A 1 -10.23 -45.46 6.56
CA MET A 1 -10.53 -44.24 7.34
C MET A 1 -9.27 -43.41 7.32
N ASP A 2 -9.14 -42.59 6.29
CA ASP A 2 -7.95 -41.80 6.02
C ASP A 2 -7.90 -40.55 6.91
N ASP A 3 -6.68 -40.27 7.35
CA ASP A 3 -6.29 -39.36 8.43
C ASP A 3 -6.54 -37.87 8.11
N PRO A 4 -6.98 -37.06 9.09
CA PRO A 4 -7.29 -35.64 8.92
C PRO A 4 -6.01 -34.82 8.74
N ARG A 5 -5.57 -34.65 7.49
CA ARG A 5 -4.62 -33.61 7.08
C ARG A 5 -5.27 -32.22 7.20
N MET A 6 -5.68 -31.83 8.41
CA MET A 6 -5.94 -30.44 8.76
C MET A 6 -4.64 -29.70 8.47
N THR A 7 -4.60 -29.04 7.31
CA THR A 7 -3.66 -27.97 7.07
C THR A 7 -3.79 -27.06 8.29
N PRO A 8 -2.70 -26.69 9.00
CA PRO A 8 -2.83 -25.74 10.09
C PRO A 8 -3.44 -24.48 9.47
N GLN A 9 -4.71 -24.24 9.74
CA GLN A 9 -5.41 -23.02 9.39
C GLN A 9 -4.61 -21.95 10.11
N ASN A 10 -3.73 -21.28 9.38
CA ASN A 10 -2.71 -20.44 9.97
C ASN A 10 -3.43 -19.42 10.87
N PRO A 11 -3.25 -19.44 12.21
CA PRO A 11 -4.10 -18.66 13.11
C PRO A 11 -3.95 -17.14 12.87
N PHE A 12 -2.89 -16.75 12.16
CA PHE A 12 -2.62 -15.40 11.71
C PHE A 12 -3.46 -14.96 10.49
N ALA A 13 -4.10 -15.88 9.77
CA ALA A 13 -4.85 -15.57 8.53
C ALA A 13 -6.08 -14.68 8.77
N SER A 14 -6.59 -14.64 10.00
CA SER A 14 -7.74 -13.81 10.38
C SER A 14 -7.33 -12.47 11.02
N LEU A 15 -6.03 -12.20 11.18
CA LEU A 15 -5.60 -10.95 11.79
C LEU A 15 -5.73 -9.80 10.80
N PRO A 16 -6.41 -8.70 11.18
CA PRO A 16 -6.45 -7.50 10.36
C PRO A 16 -5.05 -6.89 10.30
N ILE A 17 -4.56 -6.68 9.08
CA ILE A 17 -3.30 -5.98 8.82
C ILE A 17 -3.57 -4.61 8.20
N GLU A 18 -2.86 -3.60 8.66
CA GLU A 18 -2.90 -2.29 8.03
C GLU A 18 -1.95 -2.28 6.82
N ILE A 19 -2.48 -1.87 5.67
CA ILE A 19 -1.71 -1.69 4.43
C ILE A 19 -1.65 -0.20 4.15
N THR A 20 -0.44 0.35 4.09
CA THR A 20 -0.19 1.74 3.71
C THR A 20 0.14 1.82 2.23
N VAL A 21 -0.68 2.53 1.47
CA VAL A 21 -0.40 2.84 0.05
C VAL A 21 0.32 4.19 -0.03
N CYS A 22 1.54 4.20 -0.55
CA CYS A 22 2.35 5.39 -0.73
C CYS A 22 2.39 5.77 -2.22
N VAL A 23 1.73 6.88 -2.55
CA VAL A 23 1.76 7.47 -3.90
C VAL A 23 3.07 8.19 -4.20
N GLY A 24 3.76 8.68 -3.18
CA GLY A 24 5.00 9.42 -3.31
C GLY A 24 5.48 9.99 -1.99
N LYS A 25 6.71 10.53 -2.01
CA LYS A 25 7.33 11.17 -0.85
C LYS A 25 7.71 12.59 -1.23
N ALA A 26 7.49 13.54 -0.33
CA ALA A 26 7.94 14.92 -0.48
C ALA A 26 9.01 15.21 0.58
N ARG A 27 10.17 15.74 0.17
CA ARG A 27 11.21 16.20 1.10
C ARG A 27 11.14 17.71 1.23
N ALA A 28 10.38 18.19 2.21
CA ALA A 28 10.32 19.61 2.55
C ALA A 28 11.38 19.95 3.62
N ARG A 29 11.87 21.20 3.63
CA ARG A 29 12.70 21.67 4.75
C ARG A 29 11.79 22.06 5.91
N VAL A 30 12.31 21.99 7.14
CA VAL A 30 11.55 22.35 8.36
C VAL A 30 10.93 23.75 8.25
N LYS A 31 11.65 24.72 7.66
CA LYS A 31 11.13 26.08 7.43
C LYS A 31 9.89 26.13 6.53
N ASP A 32 9.79 25.22 5.55
CA ASP A 32 8.67 25.15 4.62
C ASP A 32 7.50 24.42 5.27
N LEU A 33 7.80 23.41 6.11
CA LEU A 33 6.81 22.73 6.96
C LEU A 33 6.14 23.69 7.95
N LEU A 34 6.92 24.57 8.59
CA LEU A 34 6.40 25.61 9.50
C LEU A 34 5.55 26.67 8.78
N ARG A 35 5.67 26.76 7.45
CA ARG A 35 4.89 27.65 6.59
C ARG A 35 3.74 26.92 5.88
N LEU A 36 3.54 25.62 6.13
CA LEU A 36 2.38 24.90 5.65
C LEU A 36 1.14 25.48 6.34
N GLY A 37 0.37 26.22 5.55
CA GLY A 37 -0.96 26.68 5.93
C GLY A 37 -2.02 25.99 5.07
N PRO A 38 -3.30 26.40 5.22
CA PRO A 38 -4.31 26.08 4.23
C PRO A 38 -3.81 26.50 2.82
N ASP A 39 -4.15 25.70 1.82
CA ASP A 39 -3.74 25.85 0.40
C ASP A 39 -2.27 25.57 0.07
N ALA A 40 -1.45 25.11 1.03
CA ALA A 40 -0.07 24.75 0.73
C ALA A 40 0.04 23.44 -0.07
N VAL A 41 0.68 23.52 -1.23
CA VAL A 41 0.89 22.38 -2.14
C VAL A 41 2.30 21.80 -1.95
N LEU A 42 2.37 20.50 -1.66
CA LEU A 42 3.64 19.76 -1.60
C LEU A 42 3.85 18.98 -2.89
N VAL A 43 4.95 19.28 -3.58
CA VAL A 43 5.37 18.52 -4.75
C VAL A 43 6.01 17.22 -4.28
N LEU A 44 5.45 16.10 -4.75
CA LEU A 44 5.97 14.75 -4.51
C LEU A 44 7.09 14.44 -5.50
N ASP A 45 7.96 13.50 -5.15
CA ASP A 45 9.03 13.01 -6.02
C ASP A 45 8.55 12.00 -7.09
N ARG A 46 7.26 11.65 -7.09
CA ARG A 46 6.63 10.71 -8.04
C ARG A 46 5.59 11.38 -8.91
N ARG A 47 5.42 10.86 -10.13
CA ARG A 47 4.37 11.26 -11.06
C ARG A 47 3.10 10.46 -10.81
N VAL A 48 1.99 10.94 -11.38
CA VAL A 48 0.69 10.24 -11.31
C VAL A 48 0.72 8.92 -12.08
N GLU A 49 1.54 8.83 -13.11
CA GLU A 49 1.78 7.63 -13.93
C GLU A 49 2.73 6.61 -13.27
N ASP A 50 3.45 6.99 -12.20
CA ASP A 50 4.35 6.07 -11.51
C ASP A 50 3.55 5.06 -10.65
N PRO A 51 4.03 3.81 -10.55
CA PRO A 51 3.38 2.84 -9.67
C PRO A 51 3.46 3.29 -8.21
N VAL A 52 2.39 3.08 -7.46
CA VAL A 52 2.33 3.26 -6.01
C VAL A 52 2.99 2.09 -5.29
N GLU A 53 3.51 2.36 -4.11
CA GLU A 53 4.12 1.36 -3.23
C GLU A 53 3.16 0.94 -2.13
N LEU A 54 3.08 -0.35 -1.87
CA LEU A 54 2.30 -0.89 -0.75
C LEU A 54 3.25 -1.32 0.35
N TYR A 55 2.99 -0.83 1.55
CA TYR A 55 3.75 -1.16 2.75
C TYR A 55 2.85 -1.85 3.77
N VAL A 56 3.38 -2.87 4.45
CA VAL A 56 2.75 -3.49 5.62
C VAL A 56 3.75 -3.42 6.76
N GLY A 57 3.37 -2.78 7.86
CA GLY A 57 4.28 -2.60 9.01
C GLY A 57 5.61 -1.92 8.64
N GLY A 58 5.61 -1.04 7.64
CA GLY A 58 6.80 -0.34 7.15
C GLY A 58 7.67 -1.12 6.15
N ARG A 59 7.32 -2.37 5.81
CA ARG A 59 8.01 -3.16 4.78
C ARG A 59 7.27 -3.07 3.45
N LEU A 60 8.01 -2.80 2.36
CA LEU A 60 7.46 -2.84 1.00
C LEU A 60 7.06 -4.27 0.66
N ILE A 61 5.79 -4.48 0.33
CA ILE A 61 5.24 -5.80 0.00
C ILE A 61 4.86 -5.93 -1.48
N ALA A 62 4.51 -4.82 -2.12
CA ALA A 62 4.06 -4.82 -3.51
C ALA A 62 4.17 -3.42 -4.11
N ARG A 63 4.08 -3.36 -5.43
CA ARG A 63 3.89 -2.17 -6.24
C ARG A 63 2.65 -2.34 -7.10
N GLY A 64 1.97 -1.25 -7.38
CA GLY A 64 0.74 -1.29 -8.16
C GLY A 64 0.45 0.03 -8.84
N GLU A 65 -0.54 0.04 -9.71
CA GLU A 65 -1.04 1.25 -10.33
C GLU A 65 -2.29 1.71 -9.59
N LEU A 66 -2.38 3.02 -9.29
CA LEU A 66 -3.58 3.61 -8.72
C LEU A 66 -4.65 3.68 -9.81
N GLN A 67 -5.84 3.17 -9.52
CA GLN A 67 -6.99 3.18 -10.41
C GLN A 67 -8.23 3.61 -9.64
N GLU A 68 -9.19 4.21 -10.33
CA GLU A 68 -10.51 4.40 -9.74
C GLU A 68 -11.26 3.07 -9.82
N GLN A 69 -11.79 2.61 -8.68
CA GLN A 69 -12.61 1.41 -8.66
C GLN A 69 -13.96 1.71 -9.32
N PRO A 70 -14.37 0.95 -10.35
CA PRO A 70 -15.73 1.06 -10.87
C PRO A 70 -16.72 0.54 -9.82
N GLY A 71 -17.64 1.39 -9.38
CA GLY A 71 -18.65 1.03 -8.39
C GLY A 71 -19.25 2.22 -7.69
N GLU A 72 -20.17 1.94 -6.76
CA GLU A 72 -20.79 2.92 -5.87
C GLU A 72 -20.17 2.75 -4.47
N PRO A 73 -19.60 3.80 -3.84
CA PRO A 73 -19.55 5.18 -4.32
C PRO A 73 -18.45 5.43 -5.36
N PRO A 74 -18.70 6.34 -6.33
CA PRO A 74 -17.70 6.77 -7.29
C PRO A 74 -16.54 7.49 -6.59
N GLY A 75 -15.34 7.42 -7.18
CA GLY A 75 -14.13 8.02 -6.60
C GLY A 75 -13.42 7.15 -5.56
N THR A 76 -13.82 5.89 -5.41
CA THR A 76 -13.11 4.95 -4.55
C THR A 76 -11.75 4.62 -5.18
N LEU A 77 -10.67 4.88 -4.45
CA LEU A 77 -9.32 4.55 -4.89
C LEU A 77 -9.09 3.05 -4.77
N ALA A 78 -8.73 2.41 -5.89
CA ALA A 78 -8.24 1.05 -5.97
C ALA A 78 -6.77 1.03 -6.37
N VAL A 79 -6.08 -0.04 -6.00
CA VAL A 79 -4.70 -0.27 -6.43
C VAL A 79 -4.64 -1.61 -7.15
N ARG A 80 -4.28 -1.58 -8.43
CA ARG A 80 -4.02 -2.79 -9.20
C ARG A 80 -2.57 -3.18 -9.00
N LEU A 81 -2.34 -4.30 -8.31
CA LEU A 81 -0.98 -4.81 -8.09
C LEU A 81 -0.33 -5.15 -9.44
N THR A 82 0.83 -4.55 -9.71
CA THR A 82 1.66 -4.85 -10.88
C THR A 82 2.77 -5.82 -10.52
N GLU A 83 3.31 -5.69 -9.31
CA GLU A 83 4.37 -6.55 -8.80
C GLU A 83 4.13 -6.82 -7.31
N VAL A 84 4.20 -8.09 -6.91
CA VAL A 84 4.11 -8.47 -5.49
C VAL A 84 5.45 -9.02 -5.08
N THR A 85 6.10 -8.40 -4.11
CA THR A 85 7.40 -8.83 -3.56
C THR A 85 7.24 -9.99 -2.56
N GLY A 86 6.27 -10.89 -2.83
CA GLY A 86 5.87 -11.97 -1.95
C GLY A 86 5.98 -13.32 -2.64
N GLY A 87 7.18 -13.90 -2.64
CA GLY A 87 7.39 -15.27 -3.12
C GLY A 87 8.64 -15.88 -2.50
N GLN A 88 8.46 -16.57 -1.36
CA GLN A 88 9.41 -17.49 -0.72
C GLN A 88 10.85 -16.97 -0.43
N GLU A 89 11.10 -16.47 0.78
CA GLU A 89 12.41 -16.67 1.44
C GLU A 89 12.18 -16.84 2.96
N GLY A 90 12.20 -18.10 3.42
CA GLY A 90 12.46 -18.51 4.80
C GLY A 90 11.29 -18.47 5.80
N LEU A 91 10.56 -19.59 5.92
CA LEU A 91 10.44 -20.31 7.19
C LEU A 91 10.06 -21.78 6.94
#